data_AF-A0AAI9XEM7-F1
#
_entry.id   AF-A0AAI9XEM7-F1
#
_cell.length_a   1.000
_cell.length_b   1.000
_cell.length_c   1.000
_cell.angle_alpha   90.00
_cell.angle_beta   90.00
_cell.angle_gamma   90.00
#
_symmetry.space_group_name_H-M   'P 1'
#
loop_
_entity.id
_entity.type
_entity.pdbx_description
1 polymer ?
#
loop_
_entity_poly.entity_id
_entity_poly.type
_entity_poly.pdbx_seq_one_letter_code
_entity_poly.pdbx_strand_id
1 'polypeptide(L)'
;MALQTININYTPEGRLSLIDNTTGILLYHVKVTRQSPQMEMIRLSPALSQEDSSFPADEEAYFASRVSTAQFKMSSLNVKLRIRDHRDIELKRKGILSTSYSFSSPALTAAAVDTTTQTTLCWEADDTDNTLGDFRLVVDATGEVDRRALVRFRNRAFSNERVGTFELDSDLDQLLKDEAVISGLATLAMVQSMNLAGMVMFKGG
;
A
#
# COMPACT_ATOMS: atom_id res chain seq x y z
N MET A 1 13.41 -16.82 8.46
CA MET A 1 12.64 -15.57 8.51
C MET A 1 11.19 -15.96 8.30
N ALA A 2 10.29 -15.56 9.20
CA ALA A 2 8.89 -15.93 9.08
C ALA A 2 8.20 -14.96 8.12
N LEU A 3 7.39 -15.50 7.21
CA LEU A 3 6.65 -14.70 6.24
C LEU A 3 5.25 -14.44 6.78
N GLN A 4 4.84 -13.17 6.78
CA GLN A 4 3.47 -12.75 7.00
C GLN A 4 2.79 -12.55 5.63
N THR A 5 1.62 -13.17 5.47
CA THR A 5 0.79 -12.98 4.27
C THR A 5 -0.46 -12.19 4.66
N ILE A 6 -0.72 -11.10 3.96
CA ILE A 6 -1.90 -10.23 4.16
C ILE A 6 -2.79 -10.33 2.92
N ASN A 7 -4.00 -10.84 3.08
CA ASN A 7 -5.02 -10.86 2.03
C ASN A 7 -5.66 -9.49 1.88
N ILE A 8 -5.82 -9.02 0.65
CA ILE A 8 -6.51 -7.77 0.31
C ILE A 8 -7.84 -8.12 -0.33
N ASN A 9 -8.94 -7.95 0.41
CA ASN A 9 -10.27 -8.30 -0.07
C ASN A 9 -11.08 -7.05 -0.42
N TYR A 10 -11.90 -7.16 -1.46
CA TYR A 10 -12.95 -6.18 -1.74
C TYR A 10 -14.07 -6.32 -0.71
N THR A 11 -14.63 -5.19 -0.29
CA THR A 11 -15.87 -5.15 0.50
C THR A 11 -17.05 -4.74 -0.40
N PRO A 12 -18.29 -5.13 -0.07
CA PRO A 12 -19.48 -4.75 -0.84
C PRO A 12 -19.66 -3.23 -1.02
N GLU A 13 -19.15 -2.44 -0.08
CA GLU A 13 -19.27 -0.98 -0.03
C GLU A 13 -18.14 -0.27 -0.79
N GLY A 14 -17.31 -1.01 -1.50
CA GLY A 14 -16.22 -0.46 -2.31
C GLY A 14 -14.98 -0.03 -1.53
N ARG A 15 -14.83 -0.55 -0.31
CA ARG A 15 -13.64 -0.42 0.55
C ARG A 15 -12.76 -1.68 0.43
N LEU A 16 -11.55 -1.63 0.98
CA LEU A 16 -10.69 -2.80 1.10
C LEU A 16 -10.46 -3.16 2.57
N SER A 17 -10.44 -4.46 2.84
CA SER A 17 -10.07 -5.04 4.14
C SER A 17 -8.80 -5.86 3.97
N LEU A 18 -7.80 -5.56 4.79
CA LEU A 18 -6.51 -6.25 4.78
C LEU A 18 -6.44 -7.17 5.99
N ILE A 19 -6.44 -8.47 5.74
CA ILE A 19 -6.57 -9.51 6.77
C ILE A 19 -5.32 -10.37 6.77
N ASP A 20 -4.75 -10.59 7.96
CA ASP A 20 -3.68 -11.55 8.15
C ASP A 20 -4.16 -12.96 7.81
N ASN A 21 -3.49 -13.62 6.87
CA ASN A 21 -3.92 -14.91 6.34
C ASN A 21 -3.84 -16.04 7.38
N THR A 22 -2.90 -15.96 8.31
CA THR A 22 -2.66 -17.03 9.29
C THR A 22 -3.60 -16.91 10.48
N THR A 23 -3.79 -15.70 10.99
CA THR A 23 -4.59 -15.43 12.19
C THR A 23 -6.04 -15.07 11.89
N GLY A 24 -6.35 -14.69 10.65
CA GLY A 24 -7.66 -14.14 10.28
C GLY A 24 -7.91 -12.75 10.89
N ILE A 25 -6.92 -12.13 11.52
CA ILE A 25 -7.06 -10.82 12.17
C ILE A 25 -7.04 -9.75 11.09
N LEU A 26 -8.04 -8.87 11.15
CA LEU A 26 -8.11 -7.68 10.33
C LEU A 26 -7.02 -6.67 10.78
N LEU A 27 -6.13 -6.31 9.86
CA LEU A 27 -4.98 -5.44 10.13
C LEU A 27 -5.24 -4.00 9.69
N TYR A 28 -5.90 -3.81 8.55
CA TYR A 28 -6.18 -2.48 8.02
C TYR A 28 -7.57 -2.36 7.40
N HIS A 29 -8.16 -1.19 7.59
CA HIS A 29 -9.28 -0.69 6.81
C HIS A 29 -8.78 0.34 5.80
N VAL A 30 -9.16 0.17 4.53
CA VAL A 30 -8.80 1.11 3.48
C VAL A 30 -10.07 1.60 2.79
N LYS A 31 -10.27 2.91 2.84
CA LYS A 31 -11.32 3.60 2.09
C LYS A 31 -10.70 4.20 0.84
N VAL A 32 -11.41 4.06 -0.27
CA VAL A 32 -11.04 4.64 -1.57
C VAL A 32 -12.17 5.57 -2.00
N THR A 33 -11.86 6.83 -2.27
CA THR A 33 -12.83 7.88 -2.59
C THR A 33 -12.32 8.74 -3.76
N ARG A 34 -13.21 9.56 -4.32
CA ARG A 34 -12.87 10.57 -5.33
C ARG A 34 -12.40 11.88 -4.73
N GLN A 35 -12.81 12.15 -3.50
CA GLN A 35 -12.41 13.34 -2.77
C GLN A 35 -10.95 13.20 -2.35
N SER A 36 -10.23 14.32 -2.22
CA SER A 36 -8.87 14.27 -1.69
C SER A 36 -8.93 14.16 -0.16
N PRO A 37 -8.18 13.22 0.47
CA PRO A 37 -7.34 12.20 -0.15
C PRO A 37 -8.13 11.03 -0.75
N GLN A 38 -7.75 10.56 -1.95
CA GLN A 38 -8.49 9.50 -2.64
C GLN A 38 -8.30 8.11 -2.02
N MET A 39 -7.30 7.94 -1.17
CA MET A 39 -7.13 6.73 -0.39
C MET A 39 -6.80 7.07 1.05
N GLU A 40 -7.49 6.40 1.96
CA GLU A 40 -7.39 6.56 3.40
C GLU A 40 -7.23 5.18 4.03
N MET A 41 -6.13 4.93 4.73
CA MET A 41 -5.83 3.69 5.43
C MET A 41 -5.72 3.89 6.94
N ILE A 42 -6.46 3.09 7.70
CA ILE A 42 -6.36 2.98 9.16
C ILE A 42 -5.75 1.63 9.51
N ARG A 43 -4.75 1.67 10.39
CA ARG A 43 -4.24 0.47 11.06
C ARG A 43 -5.10 0.14 12.27
N LEU A 44 -5.48 -1.12 12.40
CA LEU A 44 -6.18 -1.63 13.57
C LEU A 44 -5.16 -2.16 14.59
N SER A 45 -5.37 -1.83 15.85
CA SER A 45 -4.61 -2.42 16.94
C SER A 45 -5.10 -3.85 17.19
N PRO A 46 -4.21 -4.81 17.48
CA PRO A 46 -4.61 -6.20 17.78
C PRO A 46 -5.34 -6.37 19.14
N ALA A 47 -5.88 -5.30 19.71
CA ALA A 47 -6.49 -5.31 21.03
C ALA A 47 -8.03 -5.29 20.94
N LEU A 48 -8.58 -6.45 21.30
CA LEU A 48 -9.90 -6.71 21.87
C LEU A 48 -11.06 -6.95 20.87
N SER A 49 -11.58 -8.18 21.00
CA SER A 49 -12.85 -8.69 20.49
C SER A 49 -12.95 -8.83 18.97
N GLN A 50 -13.00 -10.08 18.55
CA GLN A 50 -13.42 -10.62 17.24
C GLN A 50 -14.78 -10.11 16.72
N GLU A 51 -15.42 -9.14 17.36
CA GLU A 51 -16.83 -8.82 17.13
C GLU A 51 -17.07 -7.70 16.11
N ASP A 52 -16.08 -6.89 15.75
CA ASP A 52 -16.27 -5.86 14.73
C ASP A 52 -15.17 -5.87 13.66
N SER A 53 -15.26 -6.85 12.76
CA SER A 53 -14.69 -6.74 11.40
C SER A 53 -15.50 -5.81 10.49
N SER A 54 -16.46 -5.08 11.06
CA SER A 54 -17.36 -4.15 10.38
C SER A 54 -16.75 -2.74 10.35
N PHE A 55 -17.05 -1.97 9.31
CA PHE A 55 -16.71 -0.55 9.29
C PHE A 55 -17.64 0.21 10.25
N PRO A 56 -17.15 1.17 11.04
CA PRO A 56 -17.99 1.93 11.95
C PRO A 56 -18.96 2.84 11.19
N ALA A 57 -20.11 3.13 11.81
CA ALA A 57 -21.17 3.93 11.19
C ALA A 57 -20.77 5.40 10.92
N ASP A 58 -19.92 5.99 11.78
CA ASP A 58 -19.37 7.33 11.58
C ASP A 58 -17.95 7.23 10.99
N GLU A 59 -17.89 7.08 9.66
CA GLU A 59 -16.64 6.95 8.94
C GLU A 59 -15.78 8.22 8.96
N GLU A 60 -16.41 9.40 8.95
CA GLU A 60 -15.66 10.65 8.89
C GLU A 60 -14.85 10.85 10.17
N ALA A 61 -15.46 10.64 11.34
CA ALA A 61 -14.75 10.66 12.61
C ALA A 61 -13.71 9.53 12.72
N TYR A 62 -14.03 8.35 12.19
CA TYR A 62 -13.14 7.18 12.21
C TYR A 62 -11.85 7.42 11.42
N PHE A 63 -11.93 8.01 10.23
CA PHE A 63 -10.79 8.36 9.38
C PHE A 63 -10.17 9.73 9.72
N ALA A 64 -10.83 10.61 10.48
CA ALA A 64 -10.22 11.90 10.86
C ALA A 64 -8.98 11.75 11.76
N SER A 65 -8.86 10.65 12.53
CA SER A 65 -7.94 10.60 13.66
C SER A 65 -6.57 9.96 13.39
N ARG A 66 -6.39 9.08 12.39
CA ARG A 66 -5.21 8.18 12.31
C ARG A 66 -4.80 7.66 10.93
N VAL A 67 -4.92 8.47 9.88
CA VAL A 67 -4.92 7.93 8.51
C VAL A 67 -3.57 8.09 7.81
N SER A 68 -3.07 6.97 7.28
CA SER A 68 -2.12 7.01 6.18
C SER A 68 -2.90 7.27 4.89
N THR A 69 -2.59 8.35 4.19
CA THR A 69 -3.35 8.81 3.03
C THR A 69 -2.54 8.69 1.75
N ALA A 70 -3.22 8.53 0.62
CA ALA A 70 -2.65 8.74 -0.71
C ALA A 70 -3.52 9.72 -1.51
N GLN A 71 -2.85 10.73 -2.07
CA GLN A 71 -3.46 11.76 -2.92
C GLN A 71 -2.92 11.65 -4.33
N PHE A 72 -3.84 11.48 -5.27
CA PHE A 72 -3.55 11.30 -6.69
C PHE A 72 -3.93 12.59 -7.39
N LYS A 73 -2.96 13.22 -8.06
CA LYS A 73 -3.23 14.40 -8.89
C LYS A 73 -3.48 13.92 -10.31
N MET A 74 -4.65 14.20 -10.88
CA MET A 74 -5.00 13.82 -12.26
C MET A 74 -3.95 14.23 -13.31
N SER A 75 -3.25 15.34 -13.11
CA SER A 75 -2.21 15.84 -14.01
C SER A 75 -0.81 15.27 -13.75
N SER A 76 -0.64 14.45 -12.71
CA SER A 76 0.65 13.93 -12.30
C SER A 76 0.62 12.42 -12.23
N LEU A 77 1.73 11.82 -12.67
CA LEU A 77 1.98 10.40 -12.46
C LEU A 77 2.51 10.11 -11.06
N ASN A 78 2.71 11.13 -10.22
CA ASN A 78 3.17 10.99 -8.84
C ASN A 78 1.99 10.96 -7.87
N VAL A 79 2.18 10.25 -6.76
CA VAL A 79 1.22 10.17 -5.66
C VAL A 79 1.82 10.81 -4.42
N LYS A 80 1.08 11.69 -3.76
CA LYS A 80 1.48 12.20 -2.45
C LYS A 80 0.96 11.26 -1.38
N LEU A 81 1.86 10.64 -0.64
CA LEU A 81 1.53 9.82 0.51
C LEU A 81 1.74 10.64 1.78
N ARG A 82 0.91 10.42 2.79
CA ARG A 82 1.18 10.90 4.15
C ARG A 82 0.97 9.73 5.09
N ILE A 83 1.95 9.44 5.93
CA ILE A 83 1.92 8.26 6.80
C ILE A 83 1.81 8.74 8.25
N ARG A 84 0.62 8.60 8.84
CA ARG A 84 0.31 9.10 10.19
C ARG A 84 0.68 10.59 10.36
N ASP A 85 1.30 10.93 11.49
CA ASP A 85 1.79 12.27 11.82
C ASP A 85 3.14 12.62 11.14
N HIS A 86 3.68 11.72 10.31
CA HIS A 86 4.94 11.95 9.61
C HIS A 86 4.75 12.73 8.30
N ARG A 87 5.89 13.17 7.75
CA ARG A 87 6.02 14.06 6.58
C ARG A 87 5.35 13.49 5.33
N ASP A 88 4.93 14.38 4.45
CA ASP A 88 4.52 14.06 3.09
C ASP A 88 5.66 13.35 2.34
N ILE A 89 5.36 12.18 1.79
CA ILE A 89 6.24 11.36 0.96
C ILE A 89 5.74 11.46 -0.48
N GLU A 90 6.66 11.67 -1.43
CA GLU A 90 6.30 11.65 -2.84
C GLU A 90 6.66 10.30 -3.46
N LEU A 91 5.63 9.55 -3.86
CA LEU A 91 5.75 8.32 -4.64
C LEU A 91 5.85 8.71 -6.12
N LYS A 92 7.07 8.65 -6.66
CA LYS A 92 7.41 9.13 -8.00
C LYS A 92 7.48 8.00 -8.99
N ARG A 93 6.83 8.16 -10.15
CA ARG A 93 6.99 7.22 -11.26
C ARG A 93 8.39 7.37 -11.87
N LYS A 94 9.12 6.27 -12.07
CA LYS A 94 10.51 6.33 -12.61
C LYS A 94 10.59 6.84 -14.06
N GLY A 95 9.48 6.79 -14.80
CA GLY A 95 9.37 7.34 -16.15
C GLY A 95 7.92 7.27 -16.64
N ILE A 96 7.59 8.04 -17.68
CA ILE A 96 6.22 8.17 -18.19
C ILE A 96 5.60 6.82 -18.59
N LEU A 97 6.41 5.92 -19.15
CA LEU A 97 6.00 4.58 -19.59
C LEU A 97 6.34 3.48 -18.57
N SER A 98 7.05 3.81 -17.48
CA SER A 98 7.49 2.82 -16.49
C SER A 98 6.33 2.39 -15.61
N THR A 99 6.22 1.15 -15.19
CA THR A 99 5.27 0.74 -14.13
C THR A 99 5.87 0.84 -12.73
N SER A 100 7.13 1.30 -12.64
CA SER A 100 7.87 1.38 -11.39
C SER A 100 7.72 2.73 -10.71
N TYR A 101 7.66 2.67 -9.39
CA TYR A 101 7.48 3.82 -8.51
C TYR A 101 8.51 3.82 -7.41
N SER A 102 9.17 4.95 -7.17
CA SER A 102 10.15 5.10 -6.11
C SER A 102 9.73 6.15 -5.11
N PHE A 103 10.06 5.93 -3.84
CA PHE A 103 9.88 6.90 -2.78
C PHE A 103 11.02 6.78 -1.77
N SER A 104 11.32 7.88 -1.09
CA SER A 104 12.24 7.84 0.03
C SER A 104 11.51 7.35 1.27
N SER A 105 12.03 6.34 1.97
CA SER A 105 11.40 5.74 3.15
C SER A 105 11.81 6.49 4.42
N PRO A 106 10.87 7.17 5.12
CA PRO A 106 11.12 7.69 6.46
C PRO A 106 11.49 6.60 7.46
N ALA A 107 10.82 5.44 7.43
CA ALA A 107 11.07 4.36 8.38
C ALA A 107 12.53 3.89 8.38
N LEU A 108 13.09 3.64 7.20
CA LEU A 108 14.49 3.21 7.08
C LEU A 108 15.48 4.36 7.29
N THR A 109 15.12 5.58 6.91
CA THR A 109 15.97 6.75 7.13
C THR A 109 16.08 7.10 8.62
N ALA A 110 15.02 6.89 9.42
CA ALA A 110 15.03 7.10 10.86
C ALA A 110 15.84 6.03 11.62
N ALA A 111 15.92 4.81 11.08
CA ALA A 111 16.67 3.70 11.67
C ALA A 111 18.18 3.73 11.32
N ALA A 112 18.57 4.50 10.31
CA ALA A 112 19.97 4.63 9.91
C ALA A 112 20.78 5.47 10.93
N VAL A 113 21.90 4.92 11.39
CA VAL A 113 22.79 5.56 12.39
C VAL A 113 23.44 6.84 11.82
N ASP A 114 23.62 6.91 10.50
CA ASP A 114 24.10 8.09 9.79
C ASP A 114 22.95 8.78 9.04
N THR A 115 22.42 9.84 9.65
CA THR A 115 21.24 10.63 9.22
C THR A 115 21.32 11.29 7.84
N THR A 116 22.39 11.08 7.08
CA THR A 116 22.61 11.68 5.74
C THR A 116 22.22 10.75 4.59
N THR A 117 22.04 9.45 4.84
CA THR A 117 21.69 8.49 3.79
C THR A 117 20.19 8.23 3.75
N GLN A 118 19.52 8.95 2.86
CA GLN A 118 18.11 8.73 2.56
C GLN A 118 17.94 7.40 1.82
N THR A 119 17.25 6.44 2.43
CA THR A 119 17.00 5.14 1.80
C THR A 119 15.81 5.26 0.83
N THR A 120 16.03 4.92 -0.43
CA THR A 120 14.98 4.92 -1.45
C THR A 120 14.46 3.51 -1.65
N LEU A 121 13.14 3.36 -1.63
CA LEU A 121 12.44 2.13 -1.95
C LEU A 121 11.81 2.25 -3.32
N CYS A 122 11.74 1.13 -4.03
CA CYS A 122 11.18 1.06 -5.38
C CYS A 122 10.18 -0.09 -5.49
N TRP A 123 8.95 0.23 -5.86
CA TRP A 123 7.99 -0.72 -6.40
C TRP A 123 8.33 -0.98 -7.87
N GLU A 124 8.47 -2.24 -8.23
CA GLU A 124 8.74 -2.70 -9.59
C GLU A 124 8.03 -4.02 -9.86
N ALA A 125 7.93 -4.40 -11.13
CA ALA A 125 7.42 -5.70 -11.51
C ALA A 125 8.27 -6.83 -10.89
N ASP A 126 7.63 -7.88 -10.37
CA ASP A 126 8.37 -9.00 -9.76
C ASP A 126 9.10 -9.86 -10.81
N ASP A 127 8.61 -9.87 -12.06
CA ASP A 127 9.19 -10.55 -13.22
C ASP A 127 9.09 -9.68 -14.49
N THR A 128 9.86 -10.03 -15.52
CA THR A 128 9.96 -9.32 -16.80
C THR A 128 8.65 -9.41 -17.59
N ASP A 129 8.01 -10.57 -17.59
CA ASP A 129 6.77 -10.86 -18.33
C ASP A 129 5.52 -10.58 -17.48
N ASN A 130 5.50 -9.50 -16.68
CA ASN A 130 4.51 -9.19 -15.63
C ASN A 130 3.03 -9.07 -16.06
N THR A 131 2.50 -10.13 -16.65
CA THR A 131 1.18 -10.28 -17.25
C THR A 131 0.11 -10.40 -16.17
N LEU A 132 0.48 -11.02 -15.04
CA LEU A 132 -0.37 -11.10 -13.85
C LEU A 132 -0.35 -9.81 -13.05
N GLY A 133 0.70 -8.98 -13.21
CA GLY A 133 0.84 -7.72 -12.49
C GLY A 133 1.23 -7.92 -11.02
N ASP A 134 2.17 -8.82 -10.77
CA ASP A 134 2.86 -8.97 -9.51
C ASP A 134 3.91 -7.87 -9.35
N PHE A 135 4.06 -7.37 -8.14
CA PHE A 135 5.02 -6.31 -7.83
C PHE A 135 5.87 -6.69 -6.64
N ARG A 136 7.06 -6.09 -6.56
CA ARG A 136 7.93 -6.20 -5.39
C ARG A 136 8.41 -4.82 -4.98
N LEU A 137 8.56 -4.65 -3.67
CA LEU A 137 9.19 -3.50 -3.05
C LEU A 137 10.64 -3.86 -2.74
N VAL A 138 11.57 -3.18 -3.37
CA VAL A 138 13.01 -3.39 -3.19
C VAL A 138 13.66 -2.13 -2.62
N VAL A 139 14.77 -2.31 -1.91
CA VAL A 139 15.68 -1.20 -1.62
C VAL A 139 16.39 -0.84 -2.93
N ASP A 140 16.33 0.43 -3.33
CA ASP A 140 17.02 0.90 -4.52
C ASP A 140 18.52 1.03 -4.20
N ALA A 141 19.22 -0.11 -4.25
CA ALA A 141 20.66 -0.20 -4.13
C ALA A 141 21.32 0.04 -5.49
N THR A 142 22.55 0.54 -5.48
CA THR A 142 23.35 0.84 -6.69
C THR A 142 23.71 -0.38 -7.53
N GLY A 143 23.41 -1.60 -7.09
CA GLY A 143 23.61 -2.85 -7.83
C GLY A 143 22.54 -3.91 -7.58
N GLU A 144 22.30 -4.76 -8.58
CA GLU A 144 21.34 -5.88 -8.55
C GLU A 144 21.63 -6.91 -7.45
N VAL A 145 22.90 -7.11 -7.11
CA VAL A 145 23.35 -8.15 -6.15
C VAL A 145 22.85 -7.90 -4.73
N ASP A 146 22.64 -6.63 -4.36
CA ASP A 146 22.15 -6.22 -3.05
C ASP A 146 20.65 -5.85 -3.06
N ARG A 147 19.98 -6.01 -4.21
CA ARG A 147 18.58 -5.60 -4.44
C ARG A 147 17.61 -6.61 -3.82
N ARG A 148 17.51 -6.58 -2.49
CA ARG A 148 16.63 -7.46 -1.73
C ARG A 148 15.17 -6.96 -1.76
N ALA A 149 14.24 -7.87 -2.06
CA ALA A 149 12.80 -7.63 -1.91
C ALA A 149 12.40 -7.64 -0.44
N LEU A 150 11.78 -6.56 0.01
CA LEU A 150 11.22 -6.39 1.35
C LEU A 150 9.78 -6.90 1.42
N VAL A 151 9.00 -6.60 0.38
CA VAL A 151 7.59 -6.98 0.26
C VAL A 151 7.34 -7.44 -1.16
N ARG A 152 6.48 -8.44 -1.33
CA ARG A 152 5.92 -8.82 -2.63
C ARG A 152 4.42 -8.65 -2.59
N PHE A 153 3.86 -8.22 -3.71
CA PHE A 153 2.45 -8.22 -3.99
C PHE A 153 2.16 -9.25 -5.07
N ARG A 154 1.26 -10.18 -4.77
CA ARG A 154 0.74 -11.17 -5.72
C ARG A 154 -0.66 -10.77 -6.12
N ASN A 155 -0.85 -10.48 -7.40
CA ASN A 155 -2.15 -10.09 -7.91
C ASN A 155 -3.08 -11.29 -8.05
N ARG A 156 -4.38 -11.06 -7.83
CA ARG A 156 -5.45 -12.02 -8.13
C ARG A 156 -6.30 -11.48 -9.27
N ALA A 157 -5.70 -11.37 -10.46
CA ALA A 157 -6.25 -10.69 -11.65
C ALA A 157 -7.66 -11.11 -12.10
N PHE A 158 -8.17 -12.26 -11.66
CA PHE A 158 -9.49 -12.80 -12.05
C PHE A 158 -10.45 -12.99 -10.86
N SER A 159 -10.17 -12.42 -9.70
CA SER A 159 -11.05 -12.52 -8.54
C SER A 159 -11.88 -11.25 -8.37
N ASN A 160 -13.19 -11.44 -8.16
CA ASN A 160 -14.12 -10.35 -7.81
C ASN A 160 -14.19 -10.11 -6.29
N GLU A 161 -13.59 -11.01 -5.50
CA GLU A 161 -13.61 -10.96 -4.03
C GLU A 161 -12.26 -10.48 -3.46
N ARG A 162 -11.17 -10.73 -4.18
CA ARG A 162 -9.80 -10.48 -3.71
C ARG A 162 -8.99 -9.69 -4.73
N VAL A 163 -8.36 -8.62 -4.28
CA VAL A 163 -7.40 -7.83 -5.07
C VAL A 163 -6.10 -8.62 -5.25
N GLY A 164 -5.57 -9.16 -4.14
CA GLY A 164 -4.29 -9.85 -4.13
C GLY A 164 -3.80 -10.11 -2.72
N THR A 165 -2.50 -10.37 -2.58
CA THR A 165 -1.87 -10.61 -1.29
C THR A 165 -0.53 -9.89 -1.17
N PHE A 166 -0.27 -9.29 0.00
CA PHE A 166 1.08 -8.88 0.36
C PHE A 166 1.81 -10.01 1.09
N GLU A 167 3.04 -10.26 0.69
CA GLU A 167 3.99 -11.17 1.33
C GLU A 167 5.12 -10.31 1.90
N LEU A 168 5.26 -10.27 3.22
CA LEU A 168 6.24 -9.43 3.89
C LEU A 168 6.87 -10.17 5.06
N ASP A 169 8.08 -9.79 5.43
CA ASP A 169 8.77 -10.38 6.58
C ASP A 169 8.04 -9.98 7.89
N SER A 170 7.72 -10.97 8.72
CA SER A 170 6.97 -10.76 9.98
C SER A 170 7.69 -9.78 10.90
N ASP A 171 9.02 -9.74 10.81
CA ASP A 171 9.89 -8.99 11.72
C ASP A 171 10.13 -7.55 11.23
N LEU A 172 9.51 -7.15 10.11
CA LEU A 172 9.57 -5.76 9.64
C LEU A 172 9.02 -4.80 10.68
N ASP A 173 9.70 -3.66 10.85
CA ASP A 173 9.19 -2.57 11.65
C ASP A 173 7.79 -2.15 11.15
N GLN A 174 6.91 -1.85 12.09
CA GLN A 174 5.52 -1.58 11.78
C GLN A 174 5.33 -0.30 10.98
N LEU A 175 6.17 0.73 11.17
CA LEU A 175 6.12 1.91 10.33
C LEU A 175 6.42 1.51 8.90
N LEU A 176 7.47 0.72 8.67
CA LEU A 176 7.84 0.21 7.34
C LEU A 176 6.75 -0.67 6.72
N LYS A 177 6.04 -1.49 7.51
CA LYS A 177 4.86 -2.22 7.05
C LYS A 177 3.77 -1.27 6.56
N ASP A 178 3.48 -0.21 7.31
CA ASP A 178 2.48 0.79 6.92
C ASP A 178 2.91 1.52 5.63
N GLU A 179 4.20 1.88 5.49
CA GLU A 179 4.73 2.48 4.25
C GLU A 179 4.58 1.54 3.06
N ALA A 180 4.96 0.28 3.22
CA ALA A 180 4.87 -0.70 2.15
C ALA A 180 3.41 -0.92 1.72
N VAL A 181 2.48 -1.07 2.67
CA VAL A 181 1.07 -1.32 2.35
C VAL A 181 0.45 -0.12 1.62
N ILE A 182 0.57 1.11 2.15
CA ILE A 182 -0.06 2.27 1.51
C ILE A 182 0.57 2.61 0.16
N SER A 183 1.91 2.54 0.06
CA SER A 183 2.62 2.80 -1.21
C SER A 183 2.31 1.73 -2.25
N GLY A 184 2.24 0.46 -1.84
CA GLY A 184 1.86 -0.65 -2.70
C GLY A 184 0.46 -0.45 -3.25
N LEU A 185 -0.53 -0.21 -2.38
CA LEU A 185 -1.91 0.07 -2.80
C LEU A 185 -2.00 1.27 -3.75
N ALA A 186 -1.22 2.33 -3.49
CA ALA A 186 -1.16 3.49 -4.37
C ALA A 186 -0.54 3.18 -5.74
N THR A 187 0.54 2.40 -5.78
CA THR A 187 1.13 1.91 -7.04
C THR A 187 0.13 1.05 -7.81
N LEU A 188 -0.58 0.13 -7.14
CA LEU A 188 -1.60 -0.70 -7.78
C LEU A 188 -2.75 0.14 -8.34
N ALA A 189 -3.17 1.20 -7.65
CA ALA A 189 -4.17 2.14 -8.15
C ALA A 189 -3.70 2.82 -9.46
N MET A 190 -2.43 3.20 -9.55
CA MET A 190 -1.85 3.85 -10.73
C MET A 190 -1.57 2.89 -11.88
N VAL A 191 -1.14 1.67 -11.58
CA VAL A 191 -0.60 0.74 -12.57
C VAL A 191 -1.65 -0.27 -13.04
N GLN A 192 -2.49 -0.77 -12.14
CA GLN A 192 -3.19 -2.03 -12.40
C GLN A 192 -4.64 -1.96 -12.84
N SER A 193 -5.38 -0.86 -12.72
CA SER A 193 -6.83 -1.09 -12.68
C SER A 193 -7.74 -0.06 -13.32
N MET A 194 -8.44 -0.52 -14.34
CA MET A 194 -9.79 -0.08 -14.65
C MET A 194 -10.77 -0.26 -13.46
N ASN A 195 -10.47 -1.12 -12.46
CA ASN A 195 -11.33 -1.37 -11.29
C ASN A 195 -10.99 -0.52 -10.04
N LEU A 196 -9.74 -0.50 -9.55
CA LEU A 196 -9.31 0.40 -8.45
C LEU A 196 -9.22 1.84 -8.95
N ALA A 197 -8.66 2.09 -10.15
CA ALA A 197 -8.80 3.40 -10.78
C ALA A 197 -10.24 3.64 -11.26
N GLY A 198 -11.07 2.62 -11.48
CA GLY A 198 -12.51 2.79 -11.68
C GLY A 198 -13.23 3.25 -10.41
N MET A 199 -12.83 2.79 -9.23
CA MET A 199 -13.30 3.29 -7.95
C MET A 199 -12.82 4.72 -7.70
N VAL A 200 -11.56 5.03 -8.01
CA VAL A 200 -10.97 6.37 -7.89
C VAL A 200 -11.47 7.34 -8.98
N MET A 201 -11.80 6.87 -10.18
CA MET A 201 -12.07 7.70 -11.37
C MET A 201 -13.45 7.50 -12.04
N PHE A 202 -14.08 6.31 -12.04
CA PHE A 202 -15.21 5.97 -12.95
C PHE A 202 -16.52 5.40 -12.37
N LYS A 203 -16.73 5.20 -11.06
CA LYS A 203 -18.10 4.88 -10.57
C LYS A 203 -19.02 6.12 -10.60
N GLY A 204 -19.66 6.36 -11.74
CA GLY A 204 -20.73 7.33 -11.95
C GLY A 204 -22.10 6.65 -11.98
N GLY A 205 -23.07 7.30 -11.36
CA GLY A 205 -24.47 6.89 -11.18
C GLY A 205 -25.02 7.51 -9.92
#